data_AF-A0A0D0A2G6-F1
#
_entry.id   AF-A0A0D0A2G6-F1
#
_cell.length_a   1.000
_cell.length_b   1.000
_cell.length_c   1.000
_cell.angle_alpha   90.00
_cell.angle_beta   90.00
_cell.angle_gamma   90.00
#
_symmetry.space_group_name_H-M   'P 1'
#
loop_
_entity.id
_entity.type
_entity.pdbx_description
1 polymer ?
#
loop_
_entity_poly.entity_id
_entity_poly.type
_entity_poly.pdbx_seq_one_letter_code
_entity_poly.pdbx_strand_id
1 'polypeptide(L)'
;IDVLERNSITASQFILSLLTCQQFNNHHVVQDLVAHSPDILTAFLRHPSKEDAFVNSAHQLVREQYIADIRKMSSEHAGWHFGASSTTTKQLEDFSIEEMAQEMETSAPTLWNLLGGLL
;
A
#
# COMPACT_ATOMS: atom_id res chain seq x y z
N ILE A 1 21.85 -22.10 -2.77
CA ILE A 1 21.13 -22.63 -3.95
C ILE A 1 21.14 -24.16 -3.90
N ASP A 2 22.29 -24.76 -3.65
CA ASP A 2 22.48 -26.22 -3.56
C ASP A 2 21.51 -26.93 -2.60
N VAL A 3 21.20 -26.34 -1.45
CA VAL A 3 20.23 -26.91 -0.49
C VAL A 3 18.81 -26.90 -1.06
N LEU A 4 18.43 -25.85 -1.78
CA LEU A 4 17.10 -25.75 -2.43
C LEU A 4 16.98 -26.75 -3.57
N GLU A 5 18.02 -26.87 -4.40
CA GLU A 5 18.09 -27.84 -5.50
C GLU A 5 18.03 -29.29 -5.02
N ARG A 6 18.75 -29.62 -3.94
CA ARG A 6 18.71 -30.96 -3.32
C ARG A 6 17.33 -31.35 -2.81
N ASN A 7 16.49 -30.37 -2.47
CA ASN A 7 15.14 -30.58 -1.98
C ASN A 7 14.08 -30.38 -3.07
N SER A 8 14.46 -30.13 -4.33
CA SER A 8 13.54 -29.83 -5.44
C SER A 8 12.58 -28.66 -5.15
N ILE A 9 13.04 -27.66 -4.39
CA ILE A 9 12.27 -26.47 -4.03
C ILE A 9 12.89 -25.27 -4.76
N THR A 10 12.06 -24.44 -5.39
CA THR A 10 12.54 -23.17 -5.96
C THR A 10 12.67 -22.10 -4.88
N ALA A 11 13.54 -21.10 -5.09
CA ALA A 11 13.65 -19.96 -4.18
C ALA A 11 12.32 -19.22 -3.99
N SER A 12 11.51 -19.10 -5.06
CA SER A 12 10.19 -18.48 -4.99
C SER A 12 9.21 -19.29 -4.12
N GLN A 13 9.16 -20.61 -4.27
CA GLN A 13 8.32 -21.47 -3.44
C GLN A 13 8.69 -21.36 -1.96
N PHE A 14 9.99 -21.39 -1.66
CA PHE A 14 10.47 -21.24 -0.29
C PHE A 14 10.06 -19.91 0.35
N ILE A 15 10.29 -18.79 -0.35
CA ILE A 15 9.93 -17.45 0.13
C ILE A 15 8.41 -17.34 0.32
N LEU A 16 7.62 -17.80 -0.66
CA LEU A 16 6.16 -17.74 -0.58
C LEU A 16 5.62 -18.56 0.60
N SER A 17 6.13 -19.77 0.84
CA SER A 17 5.73 -20.59 1.99
C SER A 17 6.07 -19.91 3.32
N LEU A 18 7.26 -19.30 3.43
CA LEU A 18 7.65 -18.59 4.65
C LEU A 18 6.74 -17.38 4.94
N LEU A 19 6.36 -16.62 3.91
CA LEU A 19 5.58 -15.40 4.07
C LEU A 19 4.07 -15.65 4.21
N THR A 20 3.56 -16.81 3.79
CA THR A 20 2.11 -17.10 3.80
C THR A 20 1.68 -18.07 4.90
N CYS A 21 2.56 -18.97 5.35
CA CYS A 21 2.22 -19.91 6.41
C CYS A 21 2.35 -19.28 7.80
N GLN A 22 1.22 -19.10 8.49
CA GLN A 22 1.15 -18.46 9.82
C GLN A 22 2.10 -19.04 10.87
N GLN A 23 2.43 -20.33 10.75
CA GLN A 23 3.37 -21.02 11.66
C GLN A 23 4.79 -20.41 11.67
N PHE A 24 5.15 -19.63 10.64
CA PHE A 24 6.48 -19.01 10.53
C PHE A 24 6.49 -17.51 10.87
N ASN A 25 5.36 -16.89 11.23
CA ASN A 25 5.28 -15.43 11.43
C ASN A 25 6.33 -14.87 12.41
N ASN A 26 6.67 -15.63 13.45
CA ASN A 26 7.66 -15.24 14.46
C ASN A 26 9.04 -15.86 14.23
N HIS A 27 9.25 -16.54 13.10
CA HIS A 27 10.52 -17.15 12.75
C HIS A 27 11.51 -16.06 12.32
N HIS A 28 12.76 -16.14 12.81
CA HIS A 28 13.79 -15.13 12.54
C HIS A 28 14.01 -14.87 11.04
N VAL A 29 13.88 -15.90 10.19
CA VAL A 29 13.98 -15.75 8.72
C VAL A 29 12.84 -14.90 8.15
N VAL A 30 11.62 -15.03 8.66
CA VAL A 30 10.49 -14.20 8.21
C VAL A 30 10.71 -12.76 8.65
N GLN A 31 11.18 -12.53 9.88
CA GLN A 31 11.51 -11.20 10.36
C GLN A 31 12.62 -10.54 9.52
N ASP A 32 13.67 -11.30 9.18
CA ASP A 32 14.75 -10.84 8.30
C ASP A 32 14.24 -10.48 6.89
N LEU A 33 13.43 -11.36 6.28
CA LEU A 33 12.82 -11.11 4.97
C LEU A 33 11.92 -9.87 4.96
N VAL A 34 11.12 -9.67 6.01
CA VAL A 34 10.24 -8.50 6.14
C VAL A 34 11.08 -7.23 6.34
N ALA A 35 12.10 -7.26 7.20
CA ALA A 35 12.97 -6.13 7.46
C ALA A 35 13.71 -5.66 6.19
N HIS A 36 14.15 -6.59 5.34
CA HIS A 36 14.86 -6.28 4.09
C HIS A 36 13.94 -6.24 2.85
N SER A 37 12.62 -6.30 3.05
CA SER A 37 11.66 -6.28 1.93
C SER A 37 11.81 -5.06 1.00
N PRO A 38 12.11 -3.82 1.46
CA PRO A 38 12.30 -2.69 0.56
C PRO A 38 13.51 -2.88 -0.38
N ASP A 39 14.60 -3.43 0.15
CA ASP A 39 15.83 -3.69 -0.62
C ASP A 39 15.61 -4.82 -1.63
N ILE A 40 14.92 -5.89 -1.21
CA ILE A 40 14.55 -7.01 -2.08
C ILE A 40 13.66 -6.53 -3.24
N LEU A 41 12.62 -5.74 -2.95
CA LEU A 41 11.74 -5.16 -3.97
C LEU A 41 12.52 -4.23 -4.91
N THR A 42 13.43 -3.42 -4.37
CA THR A 42 14.31 -2.55 -5.17
C THR A 42 15.24 -3.35 -6.08
N ALA A 43 15.77 -4.49 -5.60
CA ALA A 43 16.58 -5.40 -6.40
C ALA A 43 15.77 -5.99 -7.56
N PHE A 44 14.52 -6.42 -7.33
CA PHE A 44 13.61 -6.84 -8.40
C PHE A 44 13.36 -5.72 -9.42
N LEU A 45 13.11 -4.49 -8.96
CA LEU A 45 12.88 -3.33 -9.83
C LEU A 45 14.09 -2.96 -10.69
N ARG A 46 15.31 -3.26 -10.23
CA ARG A 46 16.55 -2.95 -10.96
C ARG A 46 17.05 -4.12 -11.81
N HIS A 47 16.48 -5.31 -11.65
CA HIS A 47 16.94 -6.50 -12.34
C HIS A 47 16.76 -6.34 -13.87
N PRO A 48 17.79 -6.62 -14.71
CA PRO A 48 17.70 -6.45 -16.16
C PRO A 48 16.61 -7.31 -16.83
N SER A 49 16.34 -8.48 -16.26
CA SER A 49 15.30 -9.40 -16.72
C SER A 49 13.95 -9.20 -16.03
N LYS A 50 13.73 -8.04 -15.38
CA LYS A 50 12.40 -7.75 -14.83
C LYS A 50 11.40 -7.74 -15.98
N GLU A 51 10.34 -8.52 -15.83
CA GLU A 51 9.21 -8.44 -16.74
C GLU A 51 8.30 -7.29 -16.29
N ASP A 52 7.60 -6.67 -17.25
CA ASP A 52 6.60 -5.62 -16.99
C ASP A 52 5.53 -6.09 -15.98
N ALA A 53 5.33 -7.40 -15.86
CA ALA A 53 4.44 -8.02 -14.87
C ALA A 53 4.72 -7.54 -13.43
N PHE A 54 5.99 -7.45 -13.00
CA PHE A 54 6.30 -7.02 -11.63
C PHE A 54 5.90 -5.56 -11.38
N VAL A 55 6.24 -4.67 -12.32
CA VAL A 55 5.88 -3.24 -12.22
C VAL A 55 4.37 -3.06 -12.26
N ASN A 56 3.68 -3.79 -13.13
CA ASN A 56 2.22 -3.77 -13.22
C ASN A 56 1.55 -4.25 -11.93
N SER A 57 2.06 -5.32 -11.31
CA SER A 57 1.56 -5.78 -10.00
C SER A 57 1.80 -4.75 -8.90
N ALA A 58 2.98 -4.12 -8.86
CA ALA A 58 3.26 -3.05 -7.90
C ALA A 58 2.33 -1.85 -8.09
N HIS A 59 2.09 -1.43 -9.34
CA HIS A 59 1.14 -0.36 -9.65
C HIS A 59 -0.28 -0.70 -9.23
N GLN A 60 -0.72 -1.96 -9.43
CA GLN A 60 -2.04 -2.40 -9.02
C GLN A 60 -2.23 -2.32 -7.50
N LEU A 61 -1.26 -2.82 -6.72
CA LEU A 61 -1.31 -2.78 -5.25
C LEU A 61 -1.39 -1.35 -4.72
N VAL A 62 -0.54 -0.46 -5.25
CA VAL A 62 -0.53 0.95 -4.86
C VAL A 62 -1.86 1.64 -5.25
N ARG A 63 -2.40 1.33 -6.43
CA ARG A 63 -3.70 1.85 -6.88
C ARG A 63 -4.84 1.39 -5.98
N GLU A 64 -4.87 0.12 -5.59
CA GLU A 64 -5.89 -0.41 -4.69
C GLU A 64 -5.86 0.28 -3.33
N GLN A 65 -4.66 0.58 -2.79
CA GLN A 65 -4.51 1.36 -1.57
C GLN A 65 -5.06 2.79 -1.72
N TYR A 66 -4.72 3.50 -2.81
CA TYR A 66 -5.28 4.83 -3.06
C TYR A 66 -6.81 4.82 -3.19
N ILE A 67 -7.37 3.81 -3.85
CA ILE A 67 -8.83 3.67 -3.96
C ILE A 67 -9.46 3.46 -2.58
N ALA A 68 -8.83 2.67 -1.70
CA ALA A 68 -9.30 2.46 -0.34
C ALA A 68 -9.27 3.77 0.47
N ASP A 69 -8.16 4.50 0.40
CA ASP A 69 -7.99 5.80 1.07
C ASP A 69 -9.03 6.83 0.57
N ILE A 70 -9.22 6.95 -0.75
CA ILE A 70 -10.24 7.83 -1.34
C ILE A 70 -11.65 7.45 -0.87
N ARG A 71 -12.00 6.16 -0.91
CA ARG A 71 -13.31 5.69 -0.44
C ARG A 71 -13.55 6.00 1.02
N LYS A 72 -12.52 5.89 1.86
CA LYS A 72 -12.60 6.24 3.28
C LYS A 72 -12.90 7.73 3.45
N MET A 73 -12.15 8.59 2.76
CA MET A 73 -12.33 10.05 2.82
C MET A 73 -13.66 10.52 2.20
N SER A 74 -14.15 9.85 1.17
CA SER A 74 -15.43 10.17 0.53
C SER A 74 -16.64 9.50 1.19
N SER A 75 -16.45 8.74 2.28
CA SER A 75 -17.56 8.09 2.97
C SER A 75 -18.46 9.14 3.64
N GLU A 76 -19.75 8.80 3.79
CA GLU A 76 -20.70 9.69 4.46
C GLU A 76 -20.29 10.03 5.90
N HIS A 77 -19.61 9.08 6.56
CA HIS A 77 -19.12 9.23 7.92
C HIS A 77 -17.93 10.20 8.05
N ALA A 78 -17.13 10.35 6.99
CA ALA A 78 -16.02 11.30 6.96
C ALA A 78 -16.51 12.73 6.71
N GLY A 79 -17.75 12.92 6.23
CA GLY A 79 -18.35 14.26 6.10
C GLY A 79 -17.75 15.17 5.01
N TRP A 80 -16.68 14.76 4.33
CA TRP A 80 -15.97 15.56 3.32
C TRP A 80 -16.56 15.49 1.90
N HIS A 81 -17.75 14.89 1.74
CA HIS A 81 -18.42 14.81 0.44
C HIS A 81 -19.35 16.00 0.26
N PHE A 82 -19.09 16.84 -0.74
CA PHE A 82 -19.96 17.96 -1.09
C PHE A 82 -20.67 17.67 -2.41
N GLY A 83 -21.98 17.43 -2.32
CA GLY A 83 -22.84 17.36 -3.51
C GLY A 83 -23.27 18.77 -3.91
N ALA A 84 -22.99 19.17 -5.15
CA ALA A 84 -23.34 20.51 -5.65
C ALA A 84 -24.85 20.84 -5.54
N SER A 85 -25.72 19.83 -5.50
CA SER A 85 -27.18 19.97 -5.39
C SER A 85 -27.74 19.71 -3.99
N SER A 86 -26.93 19.21 -3.04
CA SER A 86 -27.38 18.76 -1.71
C SER A 86 -26.67 19.46 -0.55
N THR A 87 -25.58 20.17 -0.82
CA THR A 87 -24.82 20.90 0.20
C THR A 87 -25.57 22.15 0.64
N THR A 88 -25.78 22.29 1.95
CA THR A 88 -26.37 23.51 2.53
C THR A 88 -25.32 24.60 2.70
N THR A 89 -25.71 25.87 2.68
CA THR A 89 -24.80 27.00 2.93
C THR A 89 -24.05 26.86 4.25
N LYS A 90 -24.72 26.35 5.29
CA LYS A 90 -24.11 26.11 6.60
C LYS A 90 -22.98 25.08 6.54
N GLN A 91 -23.14 23.98 5.82
CA GLN A 91 -22.08 22.99 5.64
C GLN A 91 -20.86 23.55 4.91
N LEU A 92 -21.05 24.56 4.06
CA LEU A 92 -19.95 25.24 3.38
C LEU A 92 -19.26 26.26 4.30
N GLU A 93 -20.01 26.94 5.16
CA GLU A 93 -19.46 27.86 6.18
C GLU A 93 -18.68 27.11 7.27
N ASP A 94 -19.19 25.94 7.67
CA ASP A 94 -18.56 25.08 8.69
C ASP A 94 -17.40 24.23 8.10
N PHE A 95 -17.13 24.33 6.79
CA PHE A 95 -16.05 23.58 6.15
C PHE A 95 -14.67 24.16 6.49
N SER A 96 -13.78 23.33 7.03
CA SER A 96 -12.36 23.64 7.21
C SER A 96 -11.49 22.72 6.36
N ILE A 97 -10.68 23.33 5.49
CA ILE A 97 -9.67 22.61 4.70
C ILE A 97 -8.59 22.04 5.64
N GLU A 98 -8.27 22.76 6.71
CA GLU A 98 -7.28 22.37 7.71
C GLU A 98 -7.72 21.09 8.46
N GLU A 99 -8.99 21.00 8.88
CA GLU A 99 -9.54 19.80 9.50
C GLU A 99 -9.57 18.61 8.52
N MET A 100 -9.98 18.85 7.27
CA MET A 100 -9.94 17.82 6.22
C MET A 100 -8.52 17.32 5.96
N ALA A 101 -7.53 18.22 5.91
CA ALA A 101 -6.13 17.87 5.72
C ALA A 101 -5.59 17.04 6.89
N GLN A 102 -5.91 17.43 8.13
CA GLN A 102 -5.51 16.69 9.33
C GLN A 102 -6.18 15.30 9.38
N GLU A 103 -7.45 15.20 9.00
CA GLU A 103 -8.12 13.90 8.89
C GLU A 103 -7.51 13.05 7.78
N MET A 104 -7.17 13.63 6.63
CA MET A 104 -6.52 12.89 5.55
C MET A 104 -5.14 12.38 5.97
N GLU A 105 -4.33 13.20 6.64
CA GLU A 105 -3.02 12.80 7.15
C GLU A 105 -3.12 11.63 8.13
N THR A 106 -4.12 11.63 9.00
CA THR A 106 -4.30 10.58 10.02
C THR A 106 -5.00 9.34 9.50
N SER A 107 -6.01 9.51 8.64
CA SER A 107 -6.92 8.45 8.21
C SER A 107 -6.62 7.89 6.82
N ALA A 108 -5.95 8.64 5.96
CA ALA A 108 -5.59 8.27 4.59
C ALA A 108 -4.13 8.69 4.26
N PRO A 109 -3.14 8.23 5.06
CA PRO A 109 -1.76 8.71 4.98
C PRO A 109 -1.10 8.42 3.62
N THR A 110 -1.51 7.36 2.93
CA THR A 110 -0.95 7.02 1.61
C THR A 110 -1.37 8.07 0.59
N LEU A 111 -2.65 8.44 0.58
CA LEU A 111 -3.19 9.50 -0.27
C LEU A 111 -2.63 10.88 0.09
N TRP A 112 -2.47 11.19 1.38
CA TRP A 112 -1.83 12.43 1.84
C TRP A 112 -0.39 12.56 1.31
N ASN A 113 0.41 11.51 1.44
CA ASN A 113 1.78 11.48 0.93
C ASN A 113 1.84 11.64 -0.60
N LEU A 114 0.88 11.07 -1.34
CA LEU A 114 0.77 11.28 -2.79
C LEU A 114 0.52 12.75 -3.11
N LEU A 115 -0.43 13.40 -2.43
CA LEU A 115 -0.73 14.82 -2.64
C LEU A 115 0.48 15.70 -2.34
N GLY A 116 1.19 15.45 -1.23
CA GLY A 116 2.42 16.17 -0.89
C GLY A 116 3.58 15.94 -1.87
N GLY A 117 3.55 14.87 -2.67
CA GLY A 117 4.49 14.66 -3.76
C GLY A 117 4.10 15.32 -5.09
N LEU A 118 2.85 15.75 -5.23
CA LEU A 118 2.31 16.36 -6.46
C LEU A 118 2.20 17.89 -6.38
N LEU A 119 2.03 18.44 -5.18
CA LEU A 119 1.86 19.87 -4.88
C LEU A 119 3.17 20.50 -4.40
#